data_AF-A0A2H0Y0P9-F1
#
_entry.id   AF-A0A2H0Y0P9-F1
#
_cell.length_a   1.000
_cell.length_b   1.000
_cell.length_c   1.000
_cell.angle_alpha   90.00
_cell.angle_beta   90.00
_cell.angle_gamma   90.00
#
_symmetry.space_group_name_H-M   'P 1'
#
loop_
_entity.id
_entity.type
_entity.pdbx_description
1 polymer ?
#
loop_
_entity_poly.entity_id
_entity_poly.type
_entity_poly.pdbx_seq_one_letter_code
_entity_poly.pdbx_strand_id
1 'polypeptide(L)'
;MIALNKPRKVDVGRILTQGEYFYFLNIVGLGFVADVNAVAQKLKVFGNVSYTLGVLQQTIFLKSTPMRIELDGQILERDAIFVEISNTRWTSNFLMAPKAEIDDGKLDVTITNKLGRIRLLKCFPKIFTGEHIHLKEIESIQAKHIRIETDVPKVLTPDGEMFGATPIEVDCLHQALEVFWK
;
A
#
# COMPACT_ATOMS: atom_id res chain seq x y z
N MET A 1 9.20 -21.94 20.75
CA MET A 1 10.63 -21.55 20.73
C MET A 1 10.77 -20.20 20.02
N ILE A 2 10.46 -19.10 20.70
CA ILE A 2 10.89 -17.73 20.34
C ILE A 2 12.19 -17.38 21.09
N ALA A 3 12.44 -18.07 22.21
CA ALA A 3 13.53 -17.81 23.16
C ALA A 3 14.97 -18.05 22.67
N LEU A 4 15.19 -18.48 21.42
CA LEU A 4 16.53 -18.78 20.88
C LEU A 4 16.98 -17.85 19.74
N ASN A 5 16.09 -16.98 19.23
CA ASN A 5 16.47 -16.06 18.15
C ASN A 5 16.83 -14.68 18.68
N LYS A 6 17.87 -14.09 18.08
CA LYS A 6 18.20 -12.68 18.33
C LYS A 6 17.11 -11.80 17.71
N PRO A 7 16.56 -10.82 18.43
CA PRO A 7 15.61 -9.89 17.85
C PRO A 7 16.30 -9.09 16.72
N ARG A 8 15.53 -8.74 15.68
CA ARG A 8 15.96 -7.84 14.62
C ARG A 8 15.17 -6.54 14.74
N LYS A 9 15.85 -5.42 14.54
CA LYS A 9 15.19 -4.12 14.45
C LYS A 9 14.60 -3.95 13.07
N VAL A 10 13.37 -3.48 13.03
CA VAL A 10 12.60 -3.23 11.80
C VAL A 10 12.02 -1.84 11.83
N ASP A 11 11.79 -1.31 10.64
CA ASP A 11 11.17 -0.03 10.42
C ASP A 11 9.66 -0.10 10.70
N VAL A 12 9.09 1.04 11.07
CA VAL A 12 7.66 1.20 11.32
C VAL A 12 7.16 2.40 10.53
N GLY A 13 6.10 2.21 9.75
CA GLY A 13 5.43 3.34 9.10
C GLY A 13 4.56 4.08 10.11
N ARG A 14 4.72 5.40 10.23
CA ARG A 14 3.88 6.27 11.05
C ARG A 14 3.07 7.19 10.16
N ILE A 15 1.75 7.15 10.29
CA ILE A 15 0.80 7.98 9.55
C ILE A 15 0.27 9.07 10.47
N LEU A 16 0.31 10.33 10.03
CA LEU A 16 -0.46 11.43 10.60
C LEU A 16 -1.67 11.70 9.71
N THR A 17 -2.86 11.60 10.27
CA THR A 17 -4.13 11.88 9.59
C THR A 17 -5.09 12.49 10.60
N GLN A 18 -5.82 13.55 10.21
CA GLN A 18 -6.85 14.17 11.06
C GLN A 18 -6.35 14.58 12.47
N GLY A 19 -5.05 14.87 12.62
CA GLY A 19 -4.43 15.25 13.90
C GLY A 19 -4.04 14.09 14.81
N GLU A 20 -4.22 12.84 14.37
CA GLU A 20 -3.90 11.63 15.13
C GLU A 20 -2.82 10.79 14.42
N TYR A 21 -2.03 10.07 15.23
CA TYR A 21 -0.97 9.18 14.75
C TYR A 21 -1.42 7.72 14.73
N PHE A 22 -1.14 7.05 13.61
CA PHE A 22 -1.34 5.62 13.41
C PHE A 22 -0.05 4.98 12.95
N TYR A 23 0.06 3.67 13.15
CA TYR A 23 1.25 2.91 12.82
C TYR A 23 0.87 1.69 12.01
N PHE A 24 1.70 1.33 11.04
CA PHE A 24 1.56 0.09 10.28
C PHE A 24 2.92 -0.59 10.19
N LEU A 25 2.90 -1.92 10.15
CA LEU A 25 4.10 -2.74 10.01
C LEU A 25 4.25 -3.30 8.60
N ASN A 26 3.15 -3.53 7.89
CA ASN A 26 3.20 -4.12 6.56
C ASN A 26 2.99 -3.06 5.47
N ILE A 27 1.79 -2.51 5.39
CA ILE A 27 1.38 -1.70 4.24
C ILE A 27 0.20 -0.78 4.58
N VAL A 28 0.14 0.39 3.95
CA VAL A 28 -1.06 1.23 3.92
C VAL A 28 -1.42 1.59 2.48
N GLY A 29 -2.68 1.37 2.14
CA GLY A 29 -3.23 1.68 0.82
C GLY A 29 -4.31 2.75 0.87
N LEU A 30 -4.47 3.50 -0.23
CA LEU A 30 -5.58 4.40 -0.46
C LEU A 30 -6.08 4.35 -1.92
N GLY A 31 -7.36 4.70 -2.13
CA GLY A 31 -8.00 4.62 -3.44
C GLY A 31 -8.62 3.23 -3.69
N PHE A 32 -8.50 2.71 -4.91
CA PHE A 32 -9.14 1.45 -5.31
C PHE A 32 -8.89 0.27 -4.35
N VAL A 33 -7.70 0.20 -3.74
CA VAL A 33 -7.32 -0.87 -2.80
C VAL A 33 -8.15 -0.84 -1.51
N ALA A 34 -8.59 0.35 -1.07
CA ALA A 34 -9.49 0.48 0.07
C ALA A 34 -10.90 -0.07 -0.23
N ASP A 35 -11.41 0.22 -1.44
CA ASP A 35 -12.68 -0.32 -1.92
C ASP A 35 -12.63 -1.86 -2.05
N VAL A 36 -11.50 -2.38 -2.55
CA VAL A 36 -11.24 -3.82 -2.63
C VAL A 36 -11.21 -4.45 -1.25
N ASN A 37 -10.52 -3.85 -0.28
CA ASN A 37 -10.48 -4.35 1.10
C ASN A 37 -11.89 -4.40 1.71
N ALA A 38 -12.70 -3.36 1.56
CA ALA A 38 -14.08 -3.33 2.06
C ALA A 38 -14.95 -4.48 1.51
N VAL A 39 -14.73 -4.88 0.25
CA VAL A 39 -15.38 -6.07 -0.33
C VAL A 39 -14.76 -7.37 0.17
N ALA A 40 -13.42 -7.47 0.18
CA ALA A 40 -12.70 -8.67 0.60
C ALA A 40 -13.05 -9.07 2.03
N GLN A 41 -13.25 -8.11 2.93
CA GLN A 41 -13.70 -8.32 4.31
C GLN A 41 -15.07 -9.04 4.37
N LYS A 42 -15.99 -8.73 3.46
CA LYS A 42 -17.30 -9.41 3.35
C LYS A 42 -17.19 -10.81 2.74
N LEU A 43 -16.10 -11.06 2.00
CA LEU A 43 -15.81 -12.32 1.33
C LEU A 43 -14.83 -13.20 2.10
N LYS A 44 -14.54 -12.90 3.39
CA LYS A 44 -13.56 -13.64 4.22
C LYS A 44 -13.76 -15.17 4.24
N VAL A 45 -14.98 -15.64 4.01
CA VAL A 45 -15.32 -17.07 3.90
C VAL A 45 -14.56 -17.80 2.77
N PHE A 46 -14.06 -17.06 1.77
CA PHE A 46 -13.27 -17.57 0.65
C PHE A 46 -11.75 -17.57 0.90
N GLY A 47 -11.31 -17.24 2.11
CA GLY A 47 -9.91 -17.31 2.55
C GLY A 47 -8.95 -16.48 1.67
N ASN A 48 -7.88 -17.11 1.20
CA ASN A 48 -6.79 -16.42 0.48
C ASN A 48 -7.21 -15.83 -0.88
N VAL A 49 -8.41 -16.15 -1.39
CA VAL A 49 -8.90 -15.64 -2.69
C VAL A 49 -9.82 -14.43 -2.52
N SER A 50 -10.22 -14.08 -1.29
CA SER A 50 -11.14 -12.96 -1.02
C SER A 50 -10.67 -11.64 -1.60
N TYR A 51 -9.35 -11.36 -1.57
CA TYR A 51 -8.76 -10.17 -2.18
C TYR A 51 -8.87 -10.19 -3.70
N THR A 52 -8.53 -11.31 -4.33
CA THR A 52 -8.69 -11.48 -5.79
C THR A 52 -10.14 -11.25 -6.23
N LEU A 53 -11.11 -11.81 -5.51
CA LEU A 53 -12.54 -11.59 -5.80
C LEU A 53 -12.93 -10.12 -5.63
N GLY A 54 -12.43 -9.46 -4.58
CA GLY A 54 -12.63 -8.03 -4.37
C GLY A 54 -12.10 -7.19 -5.54
N VAL A 55 -10.90 -7.49 -6.05
CA VAL A 55 -10.32 -6.82 -7.23
C VAL A 55 -11.21 -7.01 -8.45
N LEU A 56 -11.61 -8.25 -8.74
CA LEU A 56 -12.44 -8.56 -9.91
C LEU A 56 -13.78 -7.81 -9.85
N GLN A 57 -14.42 -7.77 -8.69
CA GLN A 57 -15.68 -7.07 -8.47
C GLN A 57 -15.51 -5.55 -8.59
N GLN A 58 -14.53 -4.97 -7.88
CA GLN A 58 -14.35 -3.52 -7.83
C GLN A 58 -13.83 -2.93 -9.15
N THR A 59 -13.18 -3.74 -9.99
CA THR A 59 -12.73 -3.28 -11.31
C THR A 59 -13.89 -2.75 -12.17
N ILE A 60 -15.14 -3.18 -11.92
CA ILE A 60 -16.33 -2.65 -12.59
C ILE A 60 -16.59 -1.17 -12.23
N PHE A 61 -16.16 -0.74 -11.05
CA PHE A 61 -16.32 0.63 -10.53
C PHE A 61 -15.03 1.44 -10.58
N LEU A 62 -14.00 0.95 -11.27
CA LEU A 62 -12.67 1.56 -11.37
C LEU A 62 -12.76 3.04 -11.74
N LYS A 63 -12.16 3.88 -10.91
CA LYS A 63 -12.01 5.32 -11.11
C LYS A 63 -10.60 5.71 -10.68
N SER A 64 -10.03 6.68 -11.39
CA SER A 64 -8.81 7.37 -10.95
C SER A 64 -9.19 8.64 -10.20
N THR A 65 -8.28 9.13 -9.36
CA THR A 65 -8.42 10.34 -8.56
C THR A 65 -7.18 11.20 -8.76
N PRO A 66 -7.31 12.51 -8.99
CA PRO A 66 -6.19 13.44 -8.91
C PRO A 66 -5.58 13.43 -7.51
N MET A 67 -4.27 13.22 -7.43
CA MET A 67 -3.52 13.19 -6.19
C MET A 67 -2.27 14.07 -6.32
N ARG A 68 -2.01 14.88 -5.29
CA ARG A 68 -0.73 15.53 -5.09
C ARG A 68 0.06 14.67 -4.10
N ILE A 69 1.14 14.05 -4.60
CA ILE A 69 1.98 13.12 -3.86
C ILE A 69 3.35 13.76 -3.71
N GLU A 70 3.82 13.97 -2.49
CA GLU A 70 5.14 14.50 -2.20
C GLU A 70 6.00 13.40 -1.57
N LEU A 71 7.17 13.14 -2.14
CA LEU A 71 8.11 12.10 -1.74
C LEU A 71 9.47 12.73 -1.48
N ASP A 72 9.90 12.79 -0.22
CA ASP A 72 11.16 13.42 0.21
C ASP A 72 11.37 14.84 -0.41
N GLY A 73 10.29 15.63 -0.44
CA GLY A 73 10.26 16.99 -0.99
C GLY A 73 10.06 17.09 -2.51
N GLN A 74 10.00 15.97 -3.24
CA GLN A 74 9.67 15.96 -4.66
C GLN A 74 8.18 15.79 -4.87
N ILE A 75 7.56 16.73 -5.60
CA ILE A 75 6.11 16.75 -5.83
C ILE A 75 5.78 16.06 -7.15
N LEU A 76 4.83 15.12 -7.09
CA LEU A 76 4.24 14.39 -8.19
C LEU A 76 2.74 14.67 -8.22
N GLU A 77 2.26 15.27 -9.29
CA GLU A 77 0.82 15.34 -9.57
C GLU A 77 0.45 14.15 -10.47
N ARG A 78 -0.51 13.33 -10.01
CA ARG A 78 -0.92 12.11 -10.72
C ARG A 78 -2.42 11.93 -10.70
N ASP A 79 -2.97 11.44 -11.82
CA ASP A 79 -4.31 10.85 -11.84
C ASP A 79 -4.16 9.35 -11.58
N ALA A 80 -4.32 8.94 -10.33
CA ALA A 80 -3.98 7.60 -9.85
C ALA A 80 -5.22 6.79 -9.45
N ILE A 81 -5.19 5.49 -9.74
CA ILE A 81 -6.21 4.53 -9.29
C ILE A 81 -6.04 4.25 -7.80
N PHE A 82 -4.80 4.00 -7.37
CA PHE A 82 -4.46 3.80 -5.97
C PHE A 82 -2.98 4.09 -5.73
N VAL A 83 -2.66 4.28 -4.46
CA VAL A 83 -1.28 4.33 -3.93
C VAL A 83 -1.19 3.33 -2.78
N GLU A 84 -0.10 2.58 -2.75
CA GLU A 84 0.26 1.65 -1.69
C GLU A 84 1.63 2.04 -1.14
N ILE A 85 1.76 2.19 0.18
CA ILE A 85 3.01 2.50 0.87
C ILE A 85 3.40 1.28 1.68
N SER A 86 4.45 0.59 1.26
CA SER A 86 4.84 -0.72 1.78
C SER A 86 6.12 -0.66 2.61
N ASN A 87 6.10 -1.29 3.77
CA ASN A 87 7.30 -1.61 4.55
C ASN A 87 7.79 -3.04 4.28
N THR A 88 6.88 -3.96 3.92
CA THR A 88 7.25 -5.33 3.51
C THR A 88 6.84 -5.64 2.08
N ARG A 89 7.29 -6.78 1.57
CA ARG A 89 7.16 -7.16 0.16
C ARG A 89 5.76 -7.66 -0.21
N TRP A 90 5.06 -8.28 0.74
CA TRP A 90 3.87 -9.07 0.48
C TRP A 90 2.65 -8.54 1.24
N THR A 91 1.51 -8.49 0.56
CA THR A 91 0.20 -8.30 1.18
C THR A 91 -0.74 -9.38 0.68
N SER A 92 -1.35 -10.14 1.60
CA SER A 92 -2.08 -11.36 1.25
C SER A 92 -1.22 -12.30 0.37
N ASN A 93 -1.65 -12.60 -0.85
CA ASN A 93 -0.92 -13.38 -1.85
C ASN A 93 -0.28 -12.52 -2.95
N PHE A 94 -0.22 -11.20 -2.78
CA PHE A 94 0.32 -10.27 -3.77
C PHE A 94 1.74 -9.83 -3.38
N LEU A 95 2.69 -9.93 -4.32
CA LEU A 95 4.05 -9.40 -4.19
C LEU A 95 4.03 -7.91 -4.52
N MET A 96 3.38 -7.10 -3.68
CA MET A 96 3.09 -5.69 -3.95
C MET A 96 4.35 -4.84 -4.14
N ALA A 97 5.34 -5.00 -3.26
CA ALA A 97 6.59 -4.24 -3.27
C ALA A 97 7.80 -5.21 -3.36
N PRO A 98 8.14 -5.70 -4.57
CA PRO A 98 9.14 -6.76 -4.73
C PRO A 98 10.52 -6.42 -4.18
N LYS A 99 10.84 -5.12 -4.04
CA LYS A 99 12.12 -4.57 -3.60
C LYS A 99 12.14 -4.06 -2.16
N ALA A 100 11.01 -4.13 -1.44
CA ALA A 100 10.93 -3.62 -0.07
C ALA A 100 11.89 -4.36 0.87
N GLU A 101 12.60 -3.59 1.67
CA GLU A 101 13.47 -4.03 2.75
C GLU A 101 12.94 -3.45 4.06
N ILE A 102 12.65 -4.30 5.04
CA ILE A 102 11.92 -3.92 6.26
C ILE A 102 12.77 -3.12 7.26
N ASP A 103 14.04 -2.87 6.95
CA ASP A 103 15.00 -2.24 7.85
C ASP A 103 16.02 -1.34 7.13
N ASP A 104 15.68 -0.81 5.95
CA ASP A 104 16.54 0.07 5.14
C ASP A 104 16.33 1.58 5.40
N GLY A 105 15.36 1.90 6.26
CA GLY A 105 14.99 3.25 6.65
C GLY A 105 14.14 3.98 5.62
N LYS A 106 13.46 3.26 4.73
CA LYS A 106 12.58 3.81 3.68
C LYS A 106 11.28 2.98 3.58
N LEU A 107 10.32 3.53 2.86
CA LEU A 107 9.08 2.85 2.48
C LEU A 107 8.96 2.80 0.96
N ASP A 108 8.45 1.70 0.44
CA ASP A 108 8.22 1.48 -0.99
C ASP A 108 6.83 1.99 -1.39
N VAL A 109 6.79 3.12 -2.09
CA VAL A 109 5.58 3.75 -2.62
C VAL A 109 5.30 3.22 -4.02
N THR A 110 4.21 2.47 -4.16
CA THR A 110 3.70 1.98 -5.45
C THR A 110 2.51 2.84 -5.87
N ILE A 111 2.67 3.59 -6.96
CA ILE A 111 1.63 4.44 -7.54
C ILE A 111 1.09 3.74 -8.77
N THR A 112 -0.20 3.40 -8.77
CA THR A 112 -0.88 2.88 -9.95
C THR A 112 -1.60 4.01 -10.65
N ASN A 113 -1.00 4.53 -11.73
CA ASN A 113 -1.58 5.58 -12.54
C ASN A 113 -2.83 5.10 -13.29
N LYS A 114 -3.62 6.05 -13.81
CA LYS A 114 -4.82 5.76 -14.59
C LYS A 114 -4.59 4.72 -15.68
N LEU A 115 -5.39 3.65 -15.64
CA LEU A 115 -5.52 2.66 -16.70
C LEU A 115 -6.96 2.17 -16.84
N GLY A 116 -7.30 1.65 -18.02
CA GLY A 116 -8.62 1.09 -18.28
C GLY A 116 -8.85 -0.27 -17.60
N ARG A 117 -10.11 -0.61 -17.35
CA ARG A 117 -10.53 -1.86 -16.68
C ARG A 117 -9.96 -3.11 -17.35
N ILE A 118 -10.04 -3.20 -18.68
CA ILE A 118 -9.52 -4.34 -19.44
C ILE A 118 -8.00 -4.45 -19.28
N ARG A 119 -7.29 -3.31 -19.28
CA ARG A 119 -5.84 -3.28 -19.07
C ARG A 119 -5.51 -3.76 -17.65
N LEU A 120 -6.28 -3.33 -16.65
CA LEU A 120 -6.10 -3.75 -15.25
C LEU A 120 -6.26 -5.27 -15.12
N LEU A 121 -7.35 -5.83 -15.63
CA LEU A 121 -7.60 -7.28 -15.57
C LEU A 121 -6.52 -8.09 -16.32
N LYS A 122 -6.07 -7.62 -17.48
CA LYS A 122 -5.00 -8.28 -18.24
C LYS A 122 -3.66 -8.27 -17.51
N CYS A 123 -3.37 -7.18 -16.79
CA CYS A 123 -2.10 -6.99 -16.10
C CYS A 123 -2.10 -7.55 -14.67
N PHE A 124 -3.28 -7.70 -14.05
CA PHE A 124 -3.44 -8.13 -12.66
C PHE A 124 -2.64 -9.39 -12.29
N PRO A 125 -2.56 -10.45 -13.11
CA PRO A 125 -1.76 -11.64 -12.77
C PRO A 125 -0.27 -11.36 -12.49
N LYS A 126 0.28 -10.25 -12.99
CA LYS A 126 1.68 -9.88 -12.76
C LYS A 126 1.98 -9.51 -11.30
N ILE A 127 0.97 -9.15 -10.50
CA ILE A 127 1.16 -8.82 -9.09
C ILE A 127 1.56 -10.05 -8.25
N PHE A 128 1.20 -11.26 -8.68
CA PHE A 128 1.56 -12.48 -7.97
C PHE A 128 3.05 -12.82 -8.10
N THR A 129 3.69 -12.36 -9.17
CA THR A 129 5.13 -12.55 -9.44
C THR A 129 5.96 -11.30 -9.18
N GLY A 130 5.31 -10.17 -8.87
CA GLY A 130 5.95 -8.87 -8.71
C GLY A 130 6.32 -8.17 -10.03
N GLU A 131 5.98 -8.75 -11.18
CA GLU A 131 6.29 -8.17 -12.49
C GLU A 131 5.46 -6.92 -12.83
N HIS A 132 4.44 -6.60 -12.03
CA HIS A 132 3.60 -5.41 -12.23
C HIS A 132 4.41 -4.12 -12.16
N ILE A 133 5.51 -4.08 -11.40
CA ILE A 133 6.39 -2.91 -11.29
C ILE A 133 7.07 -2.51 -12.61
N HIS A 134 7.05 -3.38 -13.63
CA HIS A 134 7.61 -3.10 -14.96
C HIS A 134 6.57 -2.54 -15.94
N LEU A 135 5.32 -2.41 -15.52
CA LEU A 135 4.27 -1.81 -16.33
C LEU A 135 4.46 -0.30 -16.36
N LYS A 136 4.28 0.32 -17.53
CA LYS A 136 4.38 1.78 -17.70
C LYS A 136 3.41 2.58 -16.83
N GLU A 137 2.33 1.95 -16.39
CA GLU A 137 1.30 2.57 -15.54
C GLU A 137 1.66 2.53 -14.05
N ILE A 138 2.73 1.83 -13.67
CA ILE A 138 3.16 1.64 -12.28
C ILE A 138 4.46 2.40 -12.05
N GLU A 139 4.47 3.26 -11.03
CA GLU A 139 5.69 3.84 -10.47
C GLU A 139 5.99 3.17 -9.13
N SER A 140 7.26 2.85 -8.88
CA SER A 140 7.75 2.28 -7.62
C SER A 140 8.93 3.12 -7.15
N ILE A 141 8.75 3.82 -6.03
CA ILE A 141 9.65 4.86 -5.54
C ILE A 141 9.86 4.63 -4.04
N GLN A 142 11.11 4.63 -3.57
CA GLN A 142 11.40 4.59 -2.14
C GLN A 142 11.45 6.02 -1.57
N ALA A 143 10.82 6.24 -0.42
CA ALA A 143 10.83 7.53 0.27
C ALA A 143 10.83 7.37 1.79
N LYS A 144 11.30 8.38 2.53
CA LYS A 144 11.25 8.42 4.00
C LYS A 144 10.08 9.25 4.52
N HIS A 145 9.81 10.36 3.85
CA HIS A 145 8.74 11.29 4.15
C HIS A 145 7.81 11.37 2.95
N ILE A 146 6.54 11.02 3.17
CA ILE A 146 5.53 10.93 2.13
C ILE A 146 4.35 11.78 2.55
N ARG A 147 3.84 12.63 1.66
CA ARG A 147 2.60 13.38 1.89
C ARG A 147 1.66 13.18 0.71
N ILE A 148 0.40 12.85 0.99
CA ILE A 148 -0.60 12.59 -0.04
C ILE A 148 -1.84 13.41 0.24
N GLU A 149 -2.23 14.20 -0.76
CA GLU A 149 -3.41 15.05 -0.74
C GLU A 149 -4.31 14.68 -1.93
N THR A 150 -5.62 14.70 -1.69
CA THR A 150 -6.64 14.44 -2.73
C THR A 150 -7.79 15.42 -2.58
N ASP A 151 -8.41 15.82 -3.68
CA ASP A 151 -9.53 16.77 -3.66
C ASP A 151 -10.74 16.25 -2.87
N VAL A 152 -11.00 14.95 -3.00
CA VAL A 152 -12.01 14.24 -2.21
C VAL A 152 -11.28 13.31 -1.26
N PRO A 153 -11.57 13.35 0.07
CA PRO A 153 -10.93 12.48 1.04
C PRO A 153 -11.03 11.00 0.65
N LYS A 154 -9.91 10.28 0.76
CA LYS A 154 -9.81 8.84 0.50
C LYS A 154 -9.47 8.12 1.79
N VAL A 155 -10.31 7.14 2.12
CA VAL A 155 -10.10 6.25 3.28
C VAL A 155 -8.80 5.47 3.10
N LEU A 156 -8.07 5.28 4.20
CA LEU A 156 -6.84 4.48 4.22
C LEU A 156 -7.15 3.07 4.72
N THR A 157 -6.29 2.13 4.35
CA THR A 157 -6.33 0.76 4.86
C THR A 157 -4.97 0.29 5.41
N PRO A 158 -4.50 0.82 6.56
CA PRO A 158 -3.31 0.32 7.21
C PRO A 158 -3.49 -1.14 7.65
N ASP A 159 -2.59 -2.01 7.21
CA ASP A 159 -2.55 -3.45 7.52
C ASP A 159 -3.91 -4.17 7.33
N GLY A 160 -4.76 -3.65 6.44
CA GLY A 160 -6.08 -4.19 6.10
C GLY A 160 -7.24 -3.73 6.98
N GLU A 161 -7.01 -2.83 7.94
CA GLU A 161 -8.06 -2.17 8.74
C GLU A 161 -8.42 -0.81 8.13
N MET A 162 -9.71 -0.46 8.07
CA MET A 162 -10.12 0.85 7.54
C MET A 162 -9.96 1.92 8.62
N PHE A 163 -9.07 2.88 8.38
CA PHE A 163 -8.78 3.94 9.34
C PHE A 163 -8.34 5.23 8.63
N GLY A 164 -8.78 6.40 9.11
CA GLY A 164 -8.29 7.70 8.63
C GLY A 164 -8.65 8.03 7.18
N ALA A 165 -8.25 9.22 6.73
CA ALA A 165 -8.44 9.63 5.34
C ALA A 165 -7.43 10.71 4.95
N THR A 166 -7.18 10.89 3.65
CA THR A 166 -6.39 12.01 3.14
C THR A 166 -6.97 13.37 3.57
N PRO A 167 -6.11 14.40 3.78
CA PRO A 167 -4.65 14.39 3.58
C PRO A 167 -3.90 13.60 4.65
N ILE A 168 -2.80 12.97 4.24
CA ILE A 168 -1.93 12.20 5.14
C ILE A 168 -0.47 12.62 5.01
N GLU A 169 0.27 12.45 6.10
CA GLU A 169 1.73 12.44 6.12
C GLU A 169 2.19 11.08 6.66
N VAL A 170 3.21 10.48 6.04
CA VAL A 170 3.75 9.18 6.41
C VAL A 170 5.26 9.29 6.55
N ASP A 171 5.76 8.87 7.71
CA ASP A 171 7.19 8.80 8.02
C ASP A 171 7.63 7.34 8.17
N CYS A 172 8.83 7.03 7.67
CA CYS A 172 9.54 5.81 8.05
C CYS A 172 10.28 6.04 9.38
N LEU A 173 9.86 5.34 10.44
CA LEU A 173 10.58 5.29 11.71
C LEU A 173 11.60 4.17 11.67
N HIS A 174 12.82 4.51 11.27
CA HIS A 174 13.88 3.54 11.06
C HIS A 174 14.22 2.75 12.34
N GLN A 175 14.20 1.41 12.24
CA GLN A 175 14.56 0.49 13.31
C GLN A 175 13.85 0.74 14.65
N ALA A 176 12.61 1.22 14.59
CA ALA A 176 11.84 1.65 15.75
C ALA A 176 11.24 0.49 16.56
N LEU A 177 11.17 -0.72 16.00
CA LEU A 177 10.61 -1.89 16.67
C LEU A 177 11.57 -3.08 16.62
N GLU A 178 11.70 -3.81 17.73
CA GLU A 178 12.38 -5.10 17.78
C GLU A 178 11.38 -6.24 17.65
N VAL A 179 11.58 -7.10 16.66
CA VAL A 179 10.73 -8.26 16.40
C VAL A 179 11.53 -9.55 16.41
N PHE A 180 10.90 -10.62 16.90
CA PHE A 180 11.42 -11.97 16.75
C PHE A 180 10.84 -12.58 15.47
N TRP A 181 11.71 -12.98 14.57
CA TRP A 181 11.37 -13.68 13.33
C TRP A 181 11.95 -15.10 13.43
N LYS A 182 11.20 -16.14 13.01
CA LYS A 182 11.70 -17.49 12.68
C LYS A 182 12.37 -17.65 11.30
#